data_AF-A0A359HJW4-F1
#
_entry.id   AF-A0A359HJW4-F1
#
_cell.length_a   1.000
_cell.length_b   1.000
_cell.length_c   1.000
_cell.angle_alpha   90.00
_cell.angle_beta   90.00
_cell.angle_gamma   90.00
#
_symmetry.space_group_name_H-M   'P 1'
#
loop_
_entity.id
_entity.type
_entity.pdbx_description
1 polymer ?
#
loop_
_entity_poly.entity_id
_entity_poly.type
_entity_poly.pdbx_seq_one_letter_code
_entity_poly.pdbx_strand_id
1 'polypeptide(L)'
;MLAETILETNWGWRGNLKFPGGYRYIWVPANFRENEYTFISAENFPVVRFWPRTRILKFESEVEINPAIYHDPHIQLLTMLGWFLILMRFC
;
A
#
# COMPACT_ATOMS: atom_id res chain seq x y z
N MET A 1 5.64 3.34 26.29
CA MET A 1 4.45 3.35 25.42
C MET A 1 4.76 2.38 24.30
N LEU A 2 4.10 1.22 24.24
CA LEU A 2 4.28 0.30 23.13
C LEU A 2 3.73 1.01 21.90
N ALA A 3 4.61 1.43 20.99
CA ALA A 3 4.14 1.98 19.74
C ALA A 3 3.59 0.79 18.94
N GLU A 4 2.28 0.76 18.76
CA GLU A 4 1.61 -0.29 18.00
C GLU A 4 1.59 0.11 16.53
N THR A 5 1.77 -0.87 15.64
CA THR A 5 1.49 -0.69 14.22
C THR A 5 -0.01 -0.72 14.04
N ILE A 6 -0.59 0.37 13.55
CA ILE A 6 -2.05 0.52 13.42
C ILE A 6 -2.40 0.71 11.95
N LEU A 7 -3.25 -0.18 11.43
CA LEU A 7 -3.92 -0.01 10.15
C LEU A 7 -5.36 0.47 10.40
N GLU A 8 -5.66 1.68 9.94
CA GLU A 8 -7.00 2.26 9.94
C GLU A 8 -7.53 2.23 8.51
N THR A 9 -8.52 1.38 8.22
CA THR A 9 -9.19 1.34 6.92
C THR A 9 -10.48 2.15 6.95
N ASN A 10 -10.82 2.77 5.84
CA ASN A 10 -12.08 3.48 5.66
C ASN A 10 -12.97 2.70 4.69
N TRP A 11 -14.28 2.99 4.67
CA TRP A 11 -15.25 2.31 3.79
C TRP A 11 -14.95 2.43 2.28
N GLY A 12 -14.14 3.41 1.86
CA GLY A 12 -13.55 3.43 0.52
C GLY A 12 -12.10 2.98 0.63
N TRP A 13 -11.65 2.12 -0.28
CA TRP A 13 -10.36 1.40 -0.41
C TRP A 13 -9.08 2.20 -0.16
N ARG A 14 -9.04 2.86 0.98
CA ARG A 14 -8.10 3.84 1.48
C ARG A 14 -7.86 3.50 2.93
N GLY A 15 -6.66 3.80 3.40
CA GLY A 15 -6.34 3.57 4.79
C GLY A 15 -5.11 4.33 5.22
N ASN A 16 -4.94 4.45 6.52
CA ASN A 16 -3.75 5.00 7.14
C ASN A 16 -3.02 3.87 7.83
N LEU A 17 -1.71 3.80 7.63
CA LEU A 17 -0.82 2.89 8.34
C LEU A 17 0.14 3.73 9.17
N LYS A 18 0.16 3.49 10.47
CA LYS A 18 1.04 4.17 11.42
C LYS A 18 1.99 3.14 12.01
N PHE A 19 3.28 3.46 12.02
CA PHE A 19 4.32 2.63 12.61
C PHE A 19 4.98 3.33 13.80
N PRO A 20 5.65 2.56 14.68
CA PRO A 20 6.59 3.09 15.65
C PRO A 20 7.62 4.03 15.00
N GLY A 21 8.08 5.03 15.74
CA GLY A 21 9.05 6.00 15.23
C GLY A 21 8.44 7.10 14.35
N GLY A 22 7.11 7.15 14.22
CA GLY A 22 6.41 8.25 13.56
C GLY A 22 6.20 8.06 12.06
N TYR A 23 6.61 6.93 11.48
CA TYR A 23 6.36 6.64 10.07
C TYR A 23 4.86 6.48 9.82
N ARG A 24 4.39 7.16 8.79
CA ARG A 24 2.99 7.13 8.37
C ARG A 24 2.89 6.96 6.87
N TYR A 25 2.01 6.04 6.48
CA TYR A 25 1.69 5.80 5.08
C TYR A 25 0.19 5.86 4.86
N ILE A 26 -0.20 6.26 3.66
CA ILE A 26 -1.59 6.33 3.24
C ILE A 26 -1.76 5.39 2.05
N TRP A 27 -2.63 4.40 2.19
CA TRP A 27 -3.09 3.59 1.08
C TRP A 27 -4.20 4.34 0.35
N VAL A 28 -4.06 4.50 -0.97
CA VAL A 28 -5.08 5.15 -1.81
C VAL A 28 -5.16 4.52 -3.19
N PRO A 29 -6.32 4.59 -3.86
CA PRO A 29 -6.39 4.34 -5.29
C PRO A 29 -5.56 5.40 -6.04
N ALA A 30 -4.73 4.94 -6.98
CA ALA A 30 -3.84 5.77 -7.78
C ALA A 30 -4.46 6.22 -9.12
N ASN A 31 -5.68 5.78 -9.42
CA ASN A 31 -6.44 6.19 -10.60
C ASN A 31 -7.95 6.29 -10.32
N PHE A 32 -8.68 6.98 -11.18
CA PHE A 32 -10.14 7.17 -11.07
C PHE A 32 -10.95 5.87 -11.20
N ARG A 33 -10.36 4.83 -11.80
CA ARG A 33 -10.98 3.50 -11.93
C ARG A 33 -10.72 2.61 -10.72
N GLU A 34 -9.97 3.10 -9.73
CA GLU A 34 -9.56 2.40 -8.51
C GLU A 34 -8.93 1.02 -8.74
N ASN A 35 -8.31 0.82 -9.90
CA ASN A 35 -7.65 -0.44 -10.25
C ASN A 35 -6.14 -0.38 -10.06
N GLU A 36 -5.63 0.78 -9.67
CA GLU A 36 -4.25 0.99 -9.27
C GLU A 36 -4.22 1.48 -7.83
N TYR A 37 -3.18 1.12 -7.10
CA TYR A 37 -3.07 1.47 -5.70
C TYR A 37 -1.67 1.89 -5.35
N THR A 38 -1.56 2.79 -4.39
CA THR A 38 -0.27 3.29 -3.94
C THR A 38 -0.26 3.50 -2.44
N PHE A 39 0.88 3.20 -1.83
CA PHE A 39 1.25 3.75 -0.52
C PHE A 39 1.96 5.08 -0.73
N ILE A 40 1.49 6.10 -0.03
CA ILE A 40 2.06 7.45 -0.01
C ILE A 40 2.67 7.70 1.37
N SER A 41 3.86 8.29 1.45
CA SER A 41 4.47 8.72 2.71
C SER A 41 3.75 9.94 3.32
N ALA A 42 4.14 10.33 4.53
CA ALA A 42 3.63 11.53 5.19
C ALA A 42 3.91 12.82 4.40
N GLU A 43 5.00 12.87 3.65
CA GLU A 43 5.43 13.98 2.79
C GLU A 43 4.79 13.93 1.40
N ASN A 44 3.79 13.07 1.22
CA ASN A 44 3.03 12.92 -0.01
C ASN A 44 3.83 12.33 -1.20
N PHE A 45 4.89 11.55 -0.92
CA PHE A 45 5.64 10.85 -1.97
C PHE A 45 5.15 9.40 -2.16
N PRO A 46 5.04 8.91 -3.41
CA PRO A 46 4.73 7.51 -3.66
C PRO A 46 5.89 6.61 -3.21
N VAL A 47 5.56 5.58 -2.44
CA VAL A 47 6.51 4.63 -1.83
C VAL A 47 6.51 3.32 -2.62
N VAL A 48 5.32 2.72 -2.74
CA VAL A 48 5.07 1.56 -3.58
C VAL A 48 3.79 1.79 -4.37
N ARG A 49 3.81 1.37 -5.63
CA ARG A 49 2.65 1.38 -6.51
C ARG A 49 2.38 0.01 -7.08
N PHE A 50 1.10 -0.30 -7.20
CA PHE A 50 0.60 -1.57 -7.71
C PHE A 50 -0.34 -1.30 -8.89
N TRP A 51 -0.10 -2.03 -9.99
CA TRP A 51 -1.02 -2.15 -11.12
C TRP A 51 -1.52 -3.59 -11.24
N PRO A 52 -2.55 -3.96 -10.46
CA PRO A 52 -3.25 -5.23 -10.61
C PRO A 52 -3.69 -5.46 -12.05
N ARG A 53 -3.38 -6.66 -12.57
CA ARG A 53 -3.94 -7.19 -13.81
C ARG A 53 -4.64 -8.50 -13.45
N THR A 54 -5.95 -8.52 -13.66
CA THR A 54 -6.73 -9.74 -13.42
C THR A 54 -6.79 -10.55 -14.70
N ARG A 55 -6.28 -11.79 -14.66
CA ARG A 55 -6.54 -12.80 -15.70
C ARG A 55 -7.51 -13.83 -15.15
N ILE A 56 -8.24 -14.52 -16.02
CA ILE A 56 -9.33 -15.46 -15.68
C ILE A 56 -8.93 -16.50 -14.60
N LEU A 57 -7.66 -16.90 -14.56
CA LEU A 57 -7.15 -17.93 -13.63
C LEU A 57 -6.00 -17.46 -12.72
N LYS A 58 -5.63 -16.17 -12.76
CA LYS A 58 -4.46 -15.66 -12.04
C LYS A 58 -4.58 -14.18 -11.69
N PHE A 59 -4.27 -13.87 -10.43
CA PHE A 59 -3.94 -12.51 -10.01
C PHE A 59 -2.47 -12.24 -10.28
N GLU A 60 -2.19 -11.20 -11.05
CA GLU A 60 -0.86 -10.66 -11.23
C GLU A 60 -0.91 -9.15 -10.99
N SER A 61 0.23 -8.55 -10.64
CA SER A 61 0.35 -7.10 -10.48
C SER A 61 1.76 -6.73 -10.86
N GLU A 62 1.87 -5.63 -11.60
CA GLU A 62 3.13 -4.90 -11.68
C GLU A 62 3.30 -4.13 -10.37
N VAL A 63 4.52 -4.12 -9.83
CA VAL A 63 4.85 -3.46 -8.57
C VAL A 63 6.06 -2.58 -8.80
N GLU A 64 5.90 -1.28 -8.61
CA GLU A 64 7.00 -0.31 -8.64
C GLU A 64 7.31 0.10 -7.21
N ILE A 65 8.58 0.01 -6.85
CA ILE A 65 9.10 0.51 -5.58
C ILE A 65 9.94 1.73 -5.88
N ASN A 66 9.63 2.85 -5.21
CA ASN A 66 10.41 4.06 -5.38
C ASN A 66 11.84 3.83 -4.84
N PRO A 67 12.91 4.06 -5.63
CA PRO A 67 14.28 3.83 -5.18
C PRO A 67 14.67 4.70 -3.97
N ALA A 68 14.05 5.87 -3.82
CA ALA A 68 14.34 6.80 -2.71
C ALA A 68 13.99 6.22 -1.34
N ILE A 69 13.18 5.15 -1.28
CA ILE A 69 12.72 4.53 -0.04
C ILE A 69 13.28 3.12 0.18
N TYR A 70 14.31 2.71 -0.56
CA TYR A 70 14.99 1.42 -0.32
C TYR A 70 15.64 1.30 1.06
N HIS A 71 15.93 2.42 1.72
CA HIS A 71 16.41 2.44 3.10
C HIS A 71 15.28 2.40 4.13
N ASP A 72 14.02 2.46 3.70
CA ASP A 72 12.87 2.39 4.59
C ASP A 72 12.72 0.97 5.17
N PRO A 73 12.77 0.80 6.50
CA PRO A 73 12.70 -0.52 7.11
C PRO A 73 11.35 -1.21 6.91
N HIS A 74 10.30 -0.49 6.50
CA HIS A 74 8.94 -1.02 6.36
C HIS A 74 8.61 -1.47 4.94
N ILE A 75 9.52 -1.31 3.97
CA ILE A 75 9.22 -1.52 2.55
C ILE A 75 8.71 -2.94 2.23
N GLN A 76 9.28 -3.95 2.87
CA GLN A 76 8.85 -5.34 2.70
C GLN A 76 7.42 -5.54 3.20
N LEU A 77 7.10 -4.99 4.37
CA LEU A 77 5.77 -5.08 4.95
C LEU A 77 4.74 -4.29 4.15
N LEU A 78 5.07 -3.08 3.68
CA LEU A 78 4.22 -2.31 2.78
C LEU A 78 3.91 -3.08 1.50
N THR A 79 4.92 -3.74 0.93
CA THR A 79 4.76 -4.56 -0.27
C THR A 79 3.81 -5.74 -0.03
N MET A 80 4.00 -6.47 1.08
CA MET A 80 3.12 -7.58 1.47
C MET A 80 1.69 -7.14 1.77
N LEU A 81 1.53 -6.03 2.50
CA LEU A 81 0.22 -5.49 2.85
C LEU A 81 -0.54 -5.00 1.60
N GLY A 82 0.15 -4.37 0.65
CA GLY A 82 -0.46 -3.97 -0.61
C GLY A 82 -1.03 -5.16 -1.38
N TRP A 83 -0.29 -6.28 -1.45
CA TRP A 83 -0.80 -7.52 -2.02
C TRP A 83 -2.02 -8.07 -1.28
N PHE A 84 -1.99 -8.10 0.06
CA PHE A 84 -3.12 -8.54 0.86
C PHE A 84 -4.38 -7.70 0.57
N LEU A 85 -4.25 -6.37 0.57
CA LEU A 85 -5.35 -5.46 0.29
C LEU A 85 -5.91 -5.61 -1.13
N ILE A 86 -5.04 -5.84 -2.12
CA ILE A 86 -5.46 -6.12 -3.50
C ILE A 86 -6.25 -7.41 -3.58
N LEU A 87 -5.77 -8.49 -2.97
CA LEU A 87 -6.47 -9.79 -3.00
C LEU A 87 -7.83 -9.71 -2.31
N MET A 88 -7.91 -9.03 -1.16
CA MET A 88 -9.17 -8.84 -0.43
C MET A 88 -10.22 -8.04 -1.20
N ARG A 89 -9.84 -7.23 -2.20
CA ARG A 89 -10.82 -6.57 -3.09
C ARG A 89 -11.53 -7.54 -4.03
N PHE A 90 -10.86 -8.62 -4.43
CA PHE A 90 -11.37 -9.56 -5.42
C PHE A 90 -12.02 -10.82 -4.80
N CYS A 91 -12.01 -10.93 -3.47
CA CYS A 91 -12.75 -11.93 -2.71
C CYS A 91 -14.10 -11.35 -2.24
#